data_AF-A0AAP2JVL6-F1
#
_entry.id   AF-A0AAP2JVL6-F1
#
_cell.length_a   1.000
_cell.length_b   1.000
_cell.length_c   1.000
_cell.angle_alpha   90.00
_cell.angle_beta   90.00
_cell.angle_gamma   90.00
#
_symmetry.space_group_name_H-M   'P 1'
#
loop_
_entity.id
_entity.type
_entity.pdbx_description
1 polymer ?
#
loop_
_entity_poly.entity_id
_entity_poly.type
_entity_poly.pdbx_seq_one_letter_code
_entity_poly.pdbx_strand_id
1 'polypeptide(L)'
;MTNQVIAPKFGPGGLPGKSQQCLQYTLDEIATLRRVAEAATQKNWKWFTSNSNARLSCVESGKDGDIISAFRAPDGVPCVSVSQEDMAFIETFNPAMIQRMLNSLEAKVLPAHLYGKDATRADLLANSELIDYCGVRIPDYGVGMDSQILAARGDELKVLHPDLAGWSATLIAEAEMYQAKHAQESQWVASLSLPDFIVYLAGFTPR
;
A
#
# COMPACT_ATOMS: atom_id res chain seq x y z
N MET A 1 -7.38 -30.88 -28.23
CA MET A 1 -8.31 -30.77 -27.09
C MET A 1 -7.84 -29.61 -26.25
N THR A 2 -8.53 -28.48 -26.38
CA THR A 2 -8.17 -27.18 -25.81
C THR A 2 -8.64 -27.12 -24.35
N ASN A 3 -7.69 -27.03 -23.41
CA ASN A 3 -7.99 -26.81 -22.00
C ASN A 3 -8.55 -25.39 -21.81
N GLN A 4 -9.86 -25.29 -21.55
CA GLN A 4 -10.47 -24.05 -21.10
C GLN A 4 -10.14 -23.84 -19.62
N VAL A 5 -9.43 -22.75 -19.34
CA VAL A 5 -9.24 -22.24 -17.97
C VAL A 5 -10.59 -21.70 -17.50
N ILE A 6 -11.20 -22.36 -16.52
CA ILE A 6 -12.46 -21.93 -15.91
C ILE A 6 -12.13 -20.80 -14.94
N ALA A 7 -12.39 -19.56 -15.33
CA ALA A 7 -12.34 -18.42 -14.43
C ALA A 7 -13.57 -18.45 -13.49
N PRO A 8 -13.42 -18.30 -12.16
CA PRO A 8 -14.55 -18.21 -11.25
C PRO A 8 -15.32 -16.90 -11.46
N LYS A 9 -16.62 -17.01 -11.67
CA LYS A 9 -17.55 -15.87 -11.77
C LYS A 9 -17.87 -15.35 -10.37
N PHE A 10 -17.38 -14.17 -10.02
CA PHE A 10 -17.79 -13.46 -8.82
C PHE A 10 -19.15 -12.75 -9.05
N GLY A 11 -20.15 -13.08 -8.23
CA GLY A 11 -21.47 -12.44 -8.26
C GLY A 11 -21.54 -11.17 -7.38
N PRO A 12 -22.49 -10.25 -7.63
CA PRO A 12 -22.62 -9.02 -6.87
C PRO A 12 -23.52 -9.25 -5.65
N GLY A 13 -22.97 -9.29 -4.45
CA GLY A 13 -23.74 -9.43 -3.22
C GLY A 13 -22.95 -8.94 -2.01
N GLY A 14 -23.49 -7.94 -1.31
CA GLY A 14 -22.84 -7.24 -0.20
C GLY A 14 -22.64 -8.07 1.06
N LEU A 15 -21.57 -7.73 1.78
CA LEU A 15 -21.08 -8.34 3.03
C LEU A 15 -21.86 -7.86 4.26
N PRO A 16 -21.97 -8.70 5.30
CA PRO A 16 -21.56 -8.22 6.61
C PRO A 16 -20.77 -9.25 7.42
N GLY A 17 -19.68 -8.83 8.07
CA GLY A 17 -19.16 -9.52 9.25
C GLY A 17 -17.65 -9.67 9.39
N LYS A 18 -17.07 -8.76 10.20
CA LYS A 18 -15.87 -8.93 11.05
C LYS A 18 -14.54 -9.34 10.39
N SER A 19 -13.83 -8.33 9.85
CA SER A 19 -12.36 -8.14 9.89
C SER A 19 -11.85 -7.17 8.81
N GLN A 20 -12.73 -6.40 8.16
CA GLN A 20 -12.36 -5.31 7.25
C GLN A 20 -11.64 -4.11 7.91
N GLN A 21 -11.20 -4.22 9.16
CA GLN A 21 -10.50 -3.14 9.87
C GLN A 21 -8.97 -3.20 9.79
N CYS A 22 -8.38 -4.20 9.13
CA CYS A 22 -6.91 -4.28 8.96
C CYS A 22 -6.41 -3.89 7.55
N LEU A 23 -7.33 -3.74 6.59
CA LEU A 23 -7.05 -3.40 5.20
C LEU A 23 -8.07 -2.34 4.84
N GLN A 24 -7.70 -1.08 4.65
CA GLN A 24 -7.60 -0.46 3.33
C GLN A 24 -7.29 1.01 3.66
N TYR A 25 -6.30 1.63 3.02
CA TYR A 25 -6.74 2.89 2.43
C TYR A 25 -7.75 2.47 1.38
N THR A 26 -8.96 2.99 1.40
CA THR A 26 -9.82 2.76 0.25
C THR A 26 -9.04 3.24 -0.98
N LEU A 27 -9.12 2.53 -2.09
CA LEU A 27 -8.47 2.99 -3.34
C LEU A 27 -8.88 4.45 -3.62
N ASP A 28 -10.05 4.86 -3.15
CA ASP A 28 -10.59 6.21 -3.13
C ASP A 28 -9.76 7.20 -2.29
N GLU A 29 -9.28 6.83 -1.10
CA GLU A 29 -8.39 7.66 -0.28
C GLU A 29 -7.05 7.88 -0.99
N ILE A 30 -6.45 6.81 -1.55
CA ILE A 30 -5.19 6.93 -2.32
C ILE A 30 -5.39 7.78 -3.58
N ALA A 31 -6.47 7.55 -4.31
CA ALA A 31 -6.81 8.31 -5.50
C ALA A 31 -7.06 9.80 -5.15
N THR A 32 -7.71 10.07 -4.03
CA THR A 32 -7.94 11.43 -3.53
C THR A 32 -6.63 12.11 -3.18
N LEU A 33 -5.76 11.46 -2.40
CA LEU A 33 -4.44 11.97 -2.02
C LEU A 33 -3.59 12.27 -3.25
N ARG A 34 -3.57 11.36 -4.23
CA ARG A 34 -2.83 11.53 -5.48
C ARG A 34 -3.35 12.72 -6.28
N ARG A 35 -4.67 12.80 -6.47
CA ARG A 35 -5.30 13.88 -7.24
C ARG A 35 -5.01 15.26 -6.62
N VAL A 36 -5.12 15.41 -5.31
CA VAL A 36 -4.83 16.71 -4.67
C VAL A 36 -3.34 17.02 -4.68
N ALA A 37 -2.48 16.01 -4.58
CA ALA A 37 -1.03 16.19 -4.69
C ALA A 37 -0.60 16.62 -6.10
N GLU A 38 -1.19 16.06 -7.15
CA GLU A 38 -0.92 16.42 -8.56
C GLU A 38 -1.47 17.81 -8.93
N ALA A 39 -2.56 18.23 -8.30
CA ALA A 39 -3.18 19.54 -8.56
C ALA A 39 -2.45 20.71 -7.87
N ALA A 40 -1.83 20.47 -6.71
CA ALA A 40 -1.11 21.48 -5.94
C ALA A 40 0.14 22.00 -6.67
N THR A 41 0.67 23.13 -6.21
CA THR A 41 1.94 23.68 -6.69
C THR A 41 3.04 22.63 -6.53
N GLN A 42 3.55 22.12 -7.65
CA GLN A 42 4.53 21.02 -7.64
C GLN A 42 5.90 21.47 -7.10
N LYS A 43 6.69 20.50 -6.62
CA LYS A 43 8.10 20.60 -6.15
C LYS A 43 8.26 21.07 -4.68
N ASN A 44 9.47 21.49 -4.30
CA ASN A 44 9.84 21.66 -2.90
C ASN A 44 9.36 23.00 -2.36
N TRP A 45 8.55 22.93 -1.31
CA TRP A 45 8.03 24.10 -0.61
C TRP A 45 8.97 24.49 0.52
N LYS A 46 9.26 25.79 0.65
CA LYS A 46 10.08 26.31 1.75
C LYS A 46 9.53 27.61 2.31
N TRP A 47 9.54 27.72 3.63
CA TRP A 47 9.21 28.97 4.31
C TRP A 47 10.35 29.97 4.19
N PHE A 48 9.99 31.19 3.84
CA PHE A 48 10.86 32.35 3.86
C PHE A 48 10.25 33.43 4.75
N THR A 49 11.11 34.26 5.33
CA THR A 49 10.68 35.39 6.17
C THR A 49 11.39 36.66 5.73
N SER A 50 10.65 37.74 5.54
CA SER A 50 11.22 39.08 5.32
C SER A 50 10.36 40.11 6.03
N ASN A 51 10.99 41.03 6.77
CA ASN A 51 10.29 42.08 7.54
C ASN A 51 9.12 41.54 8.37
N SER A 52 9.34 40.42 9.06
CA SER A 52 8.32 39.70 9.87
C SER A 52 7.13 39.11 9.11
N ASN A 53 7.13 39.12 7.78
CA ASN A 53 6.14 38.43 6.96
C ASN A 53 6.66 37.04 6.58
N ALA A 54 5.92 36.00 6.98
CA ALA A 54 6.14 34.64 6.53
C ALA A 54 5.49 34.41 5.16
N ARG A 55 6.16 33.64 4.32
CA ARG A 55 5.64 33.21 3.01
C ARG A 55 6.15 31.82 2.68
N LEU A 56 5.32 31.04 2.01
CA LEU A 56 5.67 29.72 1.52
C LEU A 56 5.91 29.82 0.02
N SER A 57 7.05 29.32 -0.44
CA SER A 57 7.45 29.46 -1.85
C SER A 57 7.98 28.15 -2.40
N CYS A 58 7.71 27.90 -3.67
CA CYS A 58 8.33 26.83 -4.44
C CYS A 58 9.78 27.23 -4.73
N VAL A 59 10.74 26.46 -4.23
CA VAL A 59 12.17 26.77 -4.35
C VAL A 59 12.59 26.85 -5.81
N GLU A 60 12.04 25.97 -6.64
CA GLU A 60 12.40 25.83 -8.04
C GLU A 60 11.65 26.78 -8.97
N SER A 61 10.51 27.34 -8.56
CA SER A 61 9.81 28.35 -9.37
C SER A 61 10.56 29.69 -9.34
N GLY A 62 11.32 29.94 -8.27
CA GLY A 62 11.96 31.23 -7.98
C GLY A 62 10.96 32.36 -7.71
N LYS A 63 9.66 32.06 -7.65
CA LYS A 63 8.59 33.04 -7.40
C LYS A 63 8.38 33.17 -5.90
N ASP A 64 8.30 34.41 -5.44
CA ASP A 64 8.16 34.72 -4.03
C ASP A 64 6.70 34.61 -3.57
N GLY A 65 6.46 33.79 -2.55
CA GLY A 65 5.13 33.61 -1.96
C GLY A 65 4.08 33.01 -2.90
N ASP A 66 4.49 32.20 -3.87
CA ASP A 66 3.62 31.62 -4.91
C ASP A 66 2.69 30.51 -4.39
N ILE A 67 2.95 29.98 -3.20
CA ILE A 67 2.07 28.99 -2.54
C ILE A 67 1.23 29.70 -1.47
N ILE A 68 1.89 30.41 -0.53
CA ILE A 68 1.23 31.19 0.52
C ILE A 68 1.96 32.52 0.68
N SER A 69 1.22 33.63 0.64
CA SER A 69 1.77 34.96 0.92
C SER A 69 0.85 35.78 1.81
N ALA A 70 1.44 36.54 2.74
CA ALA A 70 0.72 37.53 3.52
C ALA A 70 0.59 38.84 2.74
N PHE A 71 -0.59 39.46 2.81
CA PHE A 71 -0.83 40.79 2.24
C PHE A 71 -1.77 41.60 3.15
N ARG A 72 -1.80 42.93 2.96
CA ARG A 72 -2.81 43.80 3.59
C ARG A 72 -3.88 44.10 2.57
N ALA A 73 -5.14 43.83 2.91
CA ALA A 73 -6.28 44.28 2.11
C ALA A 73 -6.36 45.82 2.12
N PRO A 74 -7.11 46.45 1.19
CA PRO A 74 -7.24 47.90 1.12
C PRO A 74 -7.75 48.58 2.40
N ASP A 75 -8.48 47.84 3.24
CA ASP A 75 -8.98 48.25 4.56
C ASP A 75 -7.95 48.09 5.69
N GLY A 76 -6.75 47.59 5.37
CA GLY A 76 -5.65 47.37 6.32
C GLY A 76 -5.69 46.03 7.06
N VAL A 77 -6.71 45.19 6.83
CA VAL A 77 -6.85 43.88 7.46
C VAL A 77 -5.73 42.94 6.99
N PRO A 78 -5.06 42.21 7.89
CA PRO A 78 -4.08 41.20 7.50
C PRO A 78 -4.79 40.02 6.84
N CYS A 79 -4.38 39.70 5.62
CA CYS A 79 -4.92 38.59 4.84
C CYS A 79 -3.79 37.68 4.36
N VAL A 80 -4.18 36.46 3.97
CA VAL A 80 -3.28 35.47 3.37
C VAL A 80 -3.85 35.08 2.01
N SER A 81 -2.98 35.00 1.01
CA SER A 81 -3.30 34.50 -0.32
C SER A 81 -2.75 33.09 -0.47
N VAL A 82 -3.59 32.18 -0.96
CA VAL A 82 -3.28 30.78 -1.24
C VAL A 82 -4.24 30.30 -2.34
N SER A 83 -3.78 29.43 -3.24
CA SER A 83 -4.62 28.85 -4.29
C SER A 83 -5.64 27.83 -3.73
N GLN A 84 -6.72 27.54 -4.45
CA GLN A 84 -7.69 26.53 -4.00
C GLN A 84 -7.06 25.14 -3.97
N GLU A 85 -6.17 24.86 -4.91
CA GLU A 85 -5.45 23.60 -5.03
C GLU A 85 -4.50 23.39 -3.84
N ASP A 86 -3.72 24.41 -3.47
CA ASP A 86 -2.81 24.34 -2.33
C ASP A 86 -3.57 24.28 -1.00
N MET A 87 -4.71 24.98 -0.88
CA MET A 87 -5.61 24.85 0.27
C MET A 87 -6.11 23.41 0.43
N ALA A 88 -6.63 22.82 -0.66
CA ALA A 88 -7.16 21.46 -0.64
C ALA A 88 -6.07 20.43 -0.30
N PHE A 89 -4.84 20.65 -0.78
CA PHE A 89 -3.69 19.82 -0.44
C PHE A 89 -3.38 19.89 1.06
N ILE A 90 -3.23 21.09 1.63
CA ILE A 90 -2.93 21.28 3.06
C ILE A 90 -4.02 20.68 3.95
N GLU A 91 -5.30 20.87 3.60
CA GLU A 91 -6.43 20.32 4.34
C GLU A 91 -6.45 18.78 4.30
N THR A 92 -6.15 18.20 3.15
CA THR A 92 -6.12 16.74 2.96
C THR A 92 -4.96 16.10 3.71
N PHE A 93 -3.76 16.70 3.67
CA PHE A 93 -2.55 16.20 4.34
C PHE A 93 -2.39 16.74 5.77
N ASN A 94 -3.48 16.83 6.52
CA ASN A 94 -3.45 17.25 7.92
C ASN A 94 -2.77 16.19 8.83
N PRO A 95 -2.36 16.56 10.06
CA PRO A 95 -1.67 15.64 10.97
C PRO A 95 -2.44 14.35 11.26
N ALA A 96 -3.78 14.38 11.34
CA ALA A 96 -4.58 13.18 11.60
C ALA A 96 -4.55 12.21 10.40
N MET A 97 -4.57 12.73 9.17
CA MET A 97 -4.36 11.91 7.98
C MET A 97 -2.96 11.31 8.01
N ILE A 98 -1.91 12.10 8.23
CA ILE A 98 -0.52 11.61 8.28
C ILE A 98 -0.34 10.54 9.35
N GLN A 99 -0.86 10.73 10.57
CA GLN A 99 -0.80 9.74 11.64
C GLN A 99 -1.52 8.44 11.27
N ARG A 100 -2.70 8.55 10.65
CA ARG A 100 -3.40 7.37 10.11
C ARG A 100 -2.56 6.68 9.04
N MET A 101 -1.87 7.45 8.20
CA MET A 101 -0.99 6.90 7.19
C MET A 101 0.19 6.13 7.80
N LEU A 102 0.86 6.73 8.79
CA LEU A 102 1.97 6.13 9.51
C LEU A 102 1.54 4.86 10.24
N ASN A 103 0.41 4.87 10.94
CA ASN A 103 -0.12 3.68 11.60
C ASN A 103 -0.41 2.56 10.59
N SER A 104 -0.93 2.91 9.41
CA SER A 104 -1.10 1.94 8.32
C SER A 104 0.23 1.40 7.82
N LEU A 105 1.27 2.24 7.73
CA LEU A 105 2.60 1.81 7.30
C LEU A 105 3.30 0.97 8.38
N GLU A 106 3.20 1.33 9.66
CA GLU A 106 3.76 0.57 10.79
C GLU A 106 3.13 -0.81 10.92
N ALA A 107 1.80 -0.92 10.76
CA ALA A 107 1.13 -2.21 10.62
C ALA A 107 1.62 -3.01 9.39
N LYS A 108 2.31 -2.35 8.45
CA LYS A 108 2.88 -2.94 7.25
C LYS A 108 4.39 -3.16 7.30
N VAL A 109 5.10 -2.75 8.36
CA VAL A 109 6.55 -2.98 8.50
C VAL A 109 6.76 -4.35 9.15
N LEU A 110 7.61 -5.18 8.54
CA LEU A 110 8.11 -6.42 9.13
C LEU A 110 8.66 -6.19 10.55
N PRO A 111 8.81 -7.25 11.37
CA PRO A 111 9.66 -7.20 12.55
C PRO A 111 11.01 -6.54 12.22
N ALA A 112 11.36 -5.47 12.93
CA ALA A 112 12.48 -4.58 12.59
C ALA A 112 13.84 -5.30 12.45
N HIS A 113 13.99 -6.49 13.03
CA HIS A 113 15.20 -7.30 12.96
C HIS A 113 15.33 -8.18 11.70
N LEU A 114 14.30 -8.21 10.85
CA LEU A 114 14.35 -8.85 9.53
C LEU A 114 14.84 -7.87 8.44
N TYR A 115 14.75 -6.56 8.70
CA TYR A 115 15.29 -5.52 7.81
C TYR A 115 16.82 -5.55 7.79
N GLY A 116 17.44 -5.50 6.60
CA GLY A 116 18.88 -5.33 6.44
C GLY A 116 19.75 -6.59 6.64
N LYS A 117 19.15 -7.78 6.79
CA LYS A 117 19.91 -9.03 6.65
C LYS A 117 20.07 -9.35 5.17
N ASP A 118 21.30 -9.66 4.75
CA ASP A 118 21.58 -10.39 3.50
C ASP A 118 21.08 -11.85 3.61
N ALA A 119 19.78 -12.02 3.88
CA ALA A 119 19.14 -13.31 3.99
C ALA A 119 18.83 -13.84 2.59
N THR A 120 19.10 -15.13 2.36
CA THR A 120 18.69 -15.77 1.11
C THR A 120 17.17 -15.95 1.08
N ARG A 121 16.59 -16.15 -0.11
CA ARG A 121 15.16 -16.46 -0.25
C ARG A 121 14.73 -17.62 0.65
N ALA A 122 15.55 -18.67 0.72
CA ALA A 122 15.30 -19.84 1.56
C ALA A 122 15.28 -19.48 3.05
N ASP A 123 16.23 -18.66 3.52
CA ASP A 123 16.28 -18.21 4.92
C ASP A 123 15.05 -17.40 5.31
N LEU A 124 14.56 -16.56 4.39
CA LEU A 124 13.36 -15.75 4.60
C LEU A 124 12.10 -16.63 4.70
N LEU A 125 11.93 -17.58 3.79
CA LEU A 125 10.76 -18.46 3.76
C LEU A 125 10.76 -19.49 4.90
N ALA A 126 11.93 -19.81 5.47
CA ALA A 126 12.05 -20.63 6.66
C ALA A 126 11.83 -19.85 7.98
N ASN A 127 11.71 -18.52 7.93
CA ASN A 127 11.57 -17.70 9.12
C ASN A 127 10.12 -17.71 9.64
N SER A 128 9.93 -18.21 10.87
CA SER A 128 8.61 -18.32 11.51
C SER A 128 7.89 -16.98 11.66
N GLU A 129 8.62 -15.90 11.93
CA GLU A 129 7.98 -14.59 12.07
C GLU A 129 7.49 -14.02 10.75
N LEU A 130 8.18 -14.34 9.64
CA LEU A 130 7.70 -13.99 8.30
C LEU A 130 6.45 -14.80 7.96
N ILE A 131 6.41 -16.09 8.31
CA ILE A 131 5.23 -16.95 8.15
C ILE A 131 4.04 -16.36 8.92
N ASP A 132 4.22 -16.02 10.20
CA ASP A 132 3.18 -15.43 11.05
C ASP A 132 2.68 -14.09 10.49
N TYR A 133 3.61 -13.23 10.07
CA TYR A 133 3.30 -11.95 9.45
C TYR A 133 2.48 -12.10 8.16
N CYS A 134 2.87 -13.02 7.29
CA CYS A 134 2.14 -13.30 6.06
C CYS A 134 0.77 -13.94 6.36
N GLY A 135 0.66 -14.78 7.39
CA GLY A 135 -0.60 -15.39 7.84
C GLY A 135 -1.66 -14.39 8.28
N VAL A 136 -1.25 -13.25 8.84
CA VAL A 136 -2.18 -12.16 9.21
C VAL A 136 -2.61 -11.33 7.98
N ARG A 137 -1.76 -11.26 6.96
CA ARG A 137 -1.84 -10.24 5.91
C ARG A 137 -2.36 -10.76 4.57
N ILE A 138 -2.15 -12.04 4.28
CA ILE A 138 -2.80 -12.71 3.16
C ILE A 138 -4.29 -12.79 3.51
N PRO A 139 -5.19 -12.18 2.70
CA PRO A 139 -6.62 -12.27 2.97
C PRO A 139 -7.09 -13.73 2.92
N ASP A 140 -7.99 -14.09 3.84
CA ASP A 140 -8.70 -15.37 3.80
C ASP A 140 -9.62 -15.39 2.57
N TYR A 141 -9.09 -15.91 1.47
CA TYR A 141 -9.84 -16.17 0.25
C TYR A 141 -10.57 -17.51 0.30
N GLY A 142 -10.30 -18.33 1.32
CA GLY A 142 -10.96 -19.60 1.59
C GLY A 142 -12.38 -19.45 2.15
N VAL A 143 -12.80 -18.24 2.55
CA VAL A 143 -14.16 -17.98 3.03
C VAL A 143 -15.21 -18.43 2.00
N GLY A 144 -15.87 -19.56 2.29
CA GLY A 144 -16.90 -20.17 1.43
C GLY A 144 -16.37 -21.20 0.44
N MET A 145 -15.06 -21.46 0.40
CA MET A 145 -14.48 -22.61 -0.30
C MET A 145 -14.49 -23.87 0.57
N ASP A 146 -14.49 -25.03 -0.09
CA ASP A 146 -14.26 -26.28 0.60
C ASP A 146 -12.81 -26.32 1.10
N SER A 147 -12.65 -26.37 2.42
CA SER A 147 -11.35 -26.45 3.10
C SER A 147 -10.46 -27.59 2.57
N GLN A 148 -11.04 -28.70 2.09
CA GLN A 148 -10.29 -29.82 1.51
C GLN A 148 -9.72 -29.48 0.14
N ILE A 149 -10.46 -28.73 -0.68
CA ILE A 149 -10.01 -28.28 -1.99
C ILE A 149 -8.86 -27.28 -1.84
N LEU A 150 -8.99 -26.35 -0.88
CA LEU A 150 -7.96 -25.36 -0.61
C LEU A 150 -6.67 -26.02 -0.07
N ALA A 151 -6.81 -26.98 0.86
CA ALA A 151 -5.68 -27.74 1.37
C ALA A 151 -5.00 -28.58 0.27
N ALA A 152 -5.78 -29.28 -0.56
CA ALA A 152 -5.24 -30.06 -1.66
C ALA A 152 -4.46 -29.18 -2.66
N ARG A 153 -4.99 -28.00 -3.00
CA ARG A 153 -4.27 -27.04 -3.85
C ARG A 153 -2.97 -26.58 -3.21
N GLY A 154 -3.00 -26.32 -1.91
CA GLY A 154 -1.81 -25.98 -1.13
C GLY A 154 -0.74 -27.08 -1.17
N ASP A 155 -1.13 -28.34 -1.03
CA ASP A 155 -0.22 -29.47 -1.08
C ASP A 155 0.39 -29.66 -2.48
N GLU A 156 -0.38 -29.45 -3.56
CA GLU A 156 0.16 -29.41 -4.92
C GLU A 156 1.23 -28.31 -5.07
N LEU A 157 0.96 -27.11 -4.54
CA LEU A 157 1.89 -25.99 -4.59
C LEU A 157 3.17 -26.26 -3.80
N LYS A 158 3.11 -27.02 -2.70
CA LYS A 158 4.31 -27.46 -1.97
C LYS A 158 5.19 -28.39 -2.78
N VAL A 159 4.61 -29.25 -3.61
CA VAL A 159 5.38 -30.12 -4.51
C VAL A 159 6.10 -29.29 -5.57
N LEU A 160 5.44 -28.24 -6.08
CA LEU A 160 6.02 -27.32 -7.07
C LEU A 160 7.05 -26.35 -6.46
N HIS A 161 6.88 -26.00 -5.19
CA HIS A 161 7.72 -25.07 -4.45
C HIS A 161 8.18 -25.69 -3.11
N PRO A 162 9.20 -26.55 -3.12
CA PRO A 162 9.72 -27.20 -1.91
C PRO A 162 10.16 -26.19 -0.83
N ASP A 163 10.55 -24.98 -1.22
CA ASP A 163 10.91 -23.86 -0.35
C ASP A 163 9.76 -23.46 0.61
N LEU A 164 8.50 -23.82 0.28
CA LEU A 164 7.31 -23.53 1.08
C LEU A 164 6.83 -24.74 1.90
N ALA A 165 7.60 -25.83 1.99
CA ALA A 165 7.16 -27.05 2.69
C ALA A 165 6.75 -26.80 4.16
N GLY A 166 7.41 -25.85 4.83
CA GLY A 166 7.14 -25.44 6.20
C GLY A 166 5.88 -24.57 6.40
N TRP A 167 5.26 -24.08 5.33
CA TRP A 167 4.07 -23.23 5.39
C TRP A 167 2.79 -24.07 5.49
N SER A 168 1.67 -23.51 5.94
CA SER A 168 0.39 -24.23 5.89
C SER A 168 -0.11 -24.33 4.45
N ALA A 169 -0.72 -25.47 4.08
CA ALA A 169 -1.22 -25.68 2.72
C ALA A 169 -2.29 -24.64 2.34
N THR A 170 -3.20 -24.33 3.28
CA THR A 170 -4.24 -23.32 3.07
C THR A 170 -3.65 -21.93 2.82
N LEU A 171 -2.64 -21.51 3.61
CA LEU A 171 -2.02 -20.20 3.45
C LEU A 171 -1.29 -20.07 2.10
N ILE A 172 -0.65 -21.15 1.62
CA ILE A 172 0.01 -21.16 0.29
C ILE A 172 -1.04 -21.00 -0.81
N ALA A 173 -2.16 -21.70 -0.71
CA ALA A 173 -3.25 -21.60 -1.69
C ALA A 173 -3.89 -20.20 -1.68
N GLU A 174 -4.08 -19.61 -0.50
CA GLU A 174 -4.57 -18.23 -0.36
C GLU A 174 -3.55 -17.21 -0.90
N ALA A 175 -2.25 -17.45 -0.69
CA ALA A 175 -1.19 -16.62 -1.29
C ALA A 175 -1.23 -16.66 -2.82
N GLU A 176 -1.46 -17.84 -3.43
CA GLU A 176 -1.63 -17.98 -4.89
C GLU A 176 -2.84 -17.18 -5.38
N MET A 177 -3.98 -17.32 -4.71
CA MET A 177 -5.18 -16.55 -5.06
C MET A 177 -4.97 -15.04 -4.91
N TYR A 178 -4.24 -14.64 -3.87
CA TYR A 178 -3.90 -13.25 -3.64
C TYR A 178 -2.97 -12.71 -4.74
N GLN A 179 -1.98 -13.50 -5.15
CA GLN A 179 -1.09 -13.18 -6.26
C GLN A 179 -1.89 -13.01 -7.56
N ALA A 180 -2.80 -13.93 -7.86
CA ALA A 180 -3.62 -13.89 -9.07
C ALA A 180 -4.47 -12.62 -9.14
N LYS A 181 -4.99 -12.14 -7.99
CA LYS A 181 -5.70 -10.86 -7.92
C LYS A 181 -4.76 -9.68 -8.17
N HIS A 182 -3.61 -9.61 -7.51
CA HIS A 182 -2.61 -8.54 -7.73
C HIS A 182 -2.04 -8.54 -9.14
N ALA A 183 -1.91 -9.69 -9.78
CA ALA A 183 -1.47 -9.83 -11.16
C ALA A 183 -2.42 -9.15 -12.17
N GLN A 184 -3.70 -8.97 -11.82
CA GLN A 184 -4.64 -8.19 -12.64
C GLN A 184 -4.34 -6.67 -12.58
N GLU A 185 -3.75 -6.21 -11.47
CA GLU A 185 -3.44 -4.81 -11.22
C GLU A 185 -2.00 -4.45 -11.60
N SER A 186 -1.09 -5.43 -11.64
CA SER A 186 0.33 -5.24 -11.95
C SER A 186 0.92 -6.41 -12.75
N GLN A 187 1.36 -6.12 -13.97
CA GLN A 187 2.06 -7.10 -14.83
C GLN A 187 3.37 -7.60 -14.23
N TRP A 188 4.02 -6.80 -13.38
CA TRP A 188 5.24 -7.23 -12.70
C TRP A 188 4.97 -8.34 -11.68
N VAL A 189 3.87 -8.27 -10.94
CA VAL A 189 3.47 -9.34 -9.99
C VAL A 189 3.20 -10.66 -10.71
N ALA A 190 2.67 -10.60 -11.93
CA ALA A 190 2.44 -11.78 -12.76
C ALA A 190 3.74 -12.50 -13.18
N SER A 191 4.89 -11.80 -13.14
CA SER A 191 6.21 -12.38 -13.45
C SER A 191 6.90 -13.03 -12.25
N LEU A 192 6.41 -12.84 -11.03
CA LEU A 192 6.99 -13.41 -9.82
C LEU A 192 6.58 -14.87 -9.66
N SER A 193 7.50 -15.72 -9.19
CA SER A 193 7.11 -17.03 -8.65
C SER A 193 6.31 -16.84 -7.36
N LEU A 194 5.53 -17.84 -6.94
CA LEU A 194 4.77 -17.76 -5.68
C LEU A 194 5.69 -17.51 -4.45
N PRO A 195 6.84 -18.19 -4.31
CA PRO A 195 7.83 -17.85 -3.28
C PRO A 195 8.31 -16.40 -3.34
N ASP A 196 8.61 -15.89 -4.52
CA ASP A 196 9.11 -14.52 -4.71
C ASP A 196 8.03 -13.48 -4.44
N PHE A 197 6.76 -13.79 -4.76
CA PHE A 197 5.62 -12.98 -4.39
C PHE A 197 5.44 -12.89 -2.88
N ILE A 198 5.58 -14.01 -2.15
CA ILE A 198 5.52 -14.02 -0.68
C ILE A 198 6.64 -13.17 -0.08
N VAL A 199 7.87 -13.30 -0.59
CA VAL A 199 9.02 -12.47 -0.17
C VAL A 199 8.79 -10.99 -0.50
N TYR A 200 8.19 -10.70 -1.65
CA TYR A 200 7.76 -9.35 -2.02
C TYR A 200 6.67 -8.77 -1.09
N LEU A 201 5.68 -9.57 -0.70
CA LEU A 201 4.64 -9.15 0.27
C LEU A 201 5.25 -8.80 1.64
N ALA A 202 6.31 -9.50 2.00
CA ALA A 202 7.12 -9.18 3.17
C ALA A 202 7.90 -7.86 2.99
N GLY A 203 8.06 -7.33 1.79
CA GLY A 203 8.77 -6.08 1.53
C GLY A 203 10.27 -6.28 1.24
N PHE A 204 10.68 -7.50 0.94
CA PHE A 204 12.01 -7.81 0.43
C PHE A 204 12.04 -7.78 -1.09
N THR A 205 13.21 -7.46 -1.65
CA THR A 205 13.41 -7.55 -3.10
C THR A 205 13.44 -9.02 -3.52
N PRO A 206 12.51 -9.48 -4.39
CA PRO A 206 12.60 -10.82 -4.96
C PRO A 206 13.90 -10.94 -5.77
N ARG A 207 14.64 -12.04 -5.56
CA ARG A 207 15.95 -12.30 -6.17
C ARG A 207 15.86 -13.39 -7.21
#